data_AF-A0A920FE58-F1
#
_entry.id   AF-A0A920FE58-F1
#
_cell.length_a   1.000
_cell.length_b   1.000
_cell.length_c   1.000
_cell.angle_alpha   90.00
_cell.angle_beta   90.00
_cell.angle_gamma   90.00
#
_symmetry.space_group_name_H-M   'P 1'
#
loop_
_entity.id
_entity.type
_entity.pdbx_description
1 polymer ?
#
loop_
_entity_poly.entity_id
_entity_poly.type
_entity_poly.pdbx_seq_one_letter_code
_entity_poly.pdbx_strand_id
1 'polypeptide(L)' 'MINWLVNQKIKFSNKNRKLDLTLEGGHSKRRIVHAKDQTGKIIHDSLDKIVRNKKILQLRKSSSNRCNL' A
#
# COMPACT_ATOMS: atom_id res chain seq x y z
N MET A 1 -5.55 -5.60 12.06
CA MET A 1 -4.88 -4.40 11.48
C MET A 1 -4.99 -4.37 9.95
N ILE A 2 -4.56 -5.41 9.21
CA ILE A 2 -4.54 -5.40 7.72
C ILE A 2 -5.93 -5.32 7.06
N ASN A 3 -6.98 -5.78 7.74
CA ASN A 3 -8.33 -5.90 7.19
C ASN A 3 -8.88 -4.57 6.64
N TRP A 4 -8.52 -3.43 7.24
CA TRP A 4 -8.96 -2.14 6.72
C TRP A 4 -8.44 -1.89 5.30
N LEU A 5 -7.15 -2.14 5.04
CA LEU A 5 -6.54 -2.01 3.72
C LEU A 5 -7.16 -2.99 2.71
N VAL A 6 -7.47 -4.21 3.14
CA VAL A 6 -8.20 -5.19 2.31
C VAL A 6 -9.61 -4.70 1.97
N ASN A 7 -10.31 -4.11 2.94
CA ASN A 7 -11.65 -3.55 2.76
C ASN A 7 -11.64 -2.34 1.80
N GLN A 8 -10.55 -1.57 1.77
CA GLN A 8 -10.31 -0.51 0.78
C GLN A 8 -10.01 -1.07 -0.64
N LYS A 9 -10.12 -2.38 -0.86
CA LYS A 9 -9.87 -3.06 -2.15
C LYS A 9 -8.43 -2.91 -2.67
N ILE A 10 -7.47 -2.73 -1.76
CA ILE A 10 -6.05 -2.73 -2.12
C ILE A 10 -5.64 -4.13 -2.58
N LYS A 11 -4.94 -4.21 -3.70
CA LYS A 11 -4.59 -5.46 -4.37
C LYS A 11 -3.32 -6.08 -3.76
N PHE A 12 -3.51 -6.94 -2.78
CA PHE A 12 -2.45 -7.81 -2.27
C PHE A 12 -2.34 -9.11 -3.07
N SER A 13 -1.18 -9.75 -3.00
CA SER A 13 -0.97 -11.10 -3.52
C SER A 13 -1.91 -12.09 -2.84
N ASN A 14 -2.49 -13.00 -3.61
CA ASN A 14 -3.35 -14.06 -3.09
C ASN A 14 -2.87 -15.43 -3.58
N LYS A 15 -2.96 -16.42 -2.70
CA LYS A 15 -2.73 -17.83 -3.00
C LYS A 15 -3.91 -18.64 -2.45
N ASN A 16 -4.55 -19.45 -3.31
CA ASN A 16 -5.72 -20.25 -2.95
C ASN A 16 -6.84 -19.45 -2.27
N ARG A 17 -7.18 -18.28 -2.83
CA ARG A 17 -8.22 -17.35 -2.33
C ARG A 17 -7.96 -16.79 -0.92
N LYS A 18 -6.72 -16.86 -0.44
CA LYS A 18 -6.27 -16.23 0.81
C LYS A 18 -5.09 -15.31 0.53
N LEU A 19 -4.82 -14.38 1.44
CA LEU A 19 -3.62 -13.54 1.37
C LEU A 19 -2.40 -14.44 1.31
N ASP A 20 -1.52 -14.19 0.33
CA ASP A 20 -0.23 -14.84 0.29
C ASP A 20 0.69 -14.17 1.32
N LEU A 21 1.34 -15.00 2.13
CA LEU A 21 2.13 -14.55 3.26
C LEU A 21 3.58 -14.97 3.09
N THR A 22 4.48 -13.99 3.13
CA THR A 22 5.92 -14.21 3.11
C THR A 22 6.50 -14.28 4.52
N LEU A 23 7.68 -14.87 4.60
CA LEU A 23 8.55 -14.89 5.78
C LEU A 23 9.72 -13.98 5.46
N GLU A 24 10.01 -13.04 6.35
CA GLU A 24 11.19 -12.17 6.26
C GLU A 24 12.13 -12.45 7.43
N GLY A 25 13.39 -12.00 7.32
CA GLY A 25 14.39 -12.20 8.37
C GLY A 25 13.90 -11.71 9.73
N GLY A 26 14.20 -12.46 10.79
CA GLY A 26 13.73 -12.15 12.14
C GLY A 26 12.27 -12.54 12.43
N HIS A 27 11.64 -13.33 11.55
CA HIS A 27 10.30 -13.88 11.80
C HIS A 27 10.33 -15.40 11.86
N SER A 28 9.58 -15.96 12.81
CA SER A 28 9.41 -17.42 12.97
C SER A 28 8.19 -17.96 12.24
N LYS A 29 7.31 -17.09 11.70
CA LYS A 29 6.06 -17.43 11.03
C LYS A 29 5.80 -16.51 9.84
N ARG A 30 5.16 -17.05 8.79
CA ARG A 30 4.71 -16.29 7.61
C ARG A 30 3.60 -15.31 8.03
N ARG A 31 3.92 -14.03 8.10
CA ARG A 31 2.99 -12.97 8.57
C ARG A 31 3.10 -11.66 7.80
N ILE A 32 3.92 -11.63 6.75
CA ILE A 32 4.12 -10.44 5.93
C ILE A 32 3.21 -10.54 4.71
N VAL A 33 2.25 -9.62 4.66
CA VAL A 33 1.36 -9.45 3.50
C VAL A 33 2.10 -8.61 2.48
N HIS A 34 2.02 -9.00 1.21
CA HIS A 34 2.76 -8.32 0.14
C HIS A 34 1.90 -8.15 -1.11
N ALA A 35 2.36 -7.31 -2.03
CA ALA A 35 1.86 -7.19 -3.39
C ALA A 35 3.06 -7.28 -4.35
N LYS A 36 3.51 -8.52 -4.58
CA LYS A 36 4.78 -8.85 -5.26
C LYS A 36 5.95 -8.02 -4.71
N ASP A 37 6.68 -7.33 -5.58
CA ASP A 37 7.81 -6.43 -5.36
C ASP A 37 7.40 -4.96 -5.21
N GLN A 38 6.10 -4.64 -5.28
CA GLN A 38 5.58 -3.27 -5.37
C GLN A 38 4.61 -2.91 -4.24
N THR A 39 4.72 -3.59 -3.08
CA THR A 39 3.81 -3.39 -1.94
C THR A 39 3.67 -1.93 -1.55
N GLY A 40 4.78 -1.21 -1.41
CA GLY A 40 4.77 0.22 -1.04
C GLY A 40 4.04 1.09 -2.07
N LYS A 41 4.36 0.91 -3.35
CA LYS A 41 3.74 1.66 -4.46
C LYS A 41 2.24 1.40 -4.53
N ILE A 42 1.81 0.14 -4.45
CA ILE A 42 0.40 -0.23 -4.54
C ILE A 42 -0.41 0.35 -3.37
N ILE A 43 0.12 0.29 -2.15
CA ILE A 43 -0.52 0.91 -0.99
C ILE A 43 -0.60 2.42 -1.17
N HIS A 44 0.52 3.07 -1.52
CA HIS A 44 0.59 4.51 -1.69
C HIS A 44 -0.38 5.01 -2.76
N ASP A 45 -0.36 4.43 -3.96
CA ASP A 45 -1.22 4.83 -5.07
C ASP A 45 -2.71 4.62 -4.75
N SER A 46 -3.04 3.56 -4.00
CA SER A 46 -4.42 3.29 -3.59
C SER A 46 -4.90 4.29 -2.54
N LEU A 47 -4.07 4.61 -1.54
CA LEU A 47 -4.41 5.57 -0.50
C LEU A 47 -4.46 6.99 -1.04
N ASP A 48 -3.55 7.39 -1.93
CA ASP A 48 -3.58 8.69 -2.59
C ASP A 48 -4.88 8.90 -3.36
N LYS A 49 -5.35 7.87 -4.10
CA LYS A 49 -6.68 7.91 -4.75
C LYS A 49 -7.82 8.09 -3.77
N ILE A 50 -7.81 7.35 -2.65
CA ILE A 50 -8.86 7.45 -1.62
C ILE A 50 -8.89 8.86 -1.02
N VAL A 51 -7.73 9.42 -0.72
CA VAL A 51 -7.60 10.76 -0.13
C VAL A 51 -8.05 11.84 -1.13
N ARG A 52 -7.63 11.76 -2.40
CA ARG A 52 -8.06 12.71 -3.44
C ARG A 52 -9.57 12.74 -3.66
N ASN A 53 -10.25 11.62 -3.45
CA ASN A 53 -11.69 11.51 -3.61
C ASN A 53 -12.48 12.01 -2.39
N LYS A 54 -11.81 12.34 -1.27
CA LYS A 54 -12.48 12.89 -0.08
C LYS A 54 -12.52 14.41 -0.14
N LYS A 55 -13.72 14.96 -0.35
CA LYS A 55 -13.98 16.42 -0.45
C LYS A 55 -13.57 17.22 0.79
N ILE A 56 -13.55 16.61 1.97
CA ILE A 56 -13.24 17.28 3.25
C ILE A 56 -11.73 17.51 3.47
N LEU A 57 -10.87 16.91 2.65
CA LEU A 57 -9.42 16.96 2.84
C LEU A 57 -8.81 17.97 1.86
N GLN A 58 -8.08 18.96 2.38
CA GLN A 58 -7.30 19.88 1.56
C GLN A 58 -5.91 19.28 1.31
N LEU A 59 -5.61 18.94 0.07
CA LEU A 59 -4.30 18.44 -0.34
C LEU A 59 -3.39 19.60 -0.76
N ARG A 60 -2.27 19.79 -0.05
CA ARG A 60 -1.24 20.78 -0.40
C ARG A 60 0.02 20.08 -0.88
N LYS A 61 0.40 20.30 -2.14
CA LYS A 61 1.68 19.80 -2.68
C LYS A 61 2.78 20.79 -2.32
N SER A 62 3.93 20.28 -1.89
CA SER A 62 5.15 21.09 -1.85
C SER A 62 5.67 21.26 -3.27
N SER A 63 5.80 22.50 -3.72
CA SER A 63 6.43 22.85 -4.99
C SER A 63 7.93 22.55 -4.90
N SER A 64 8.33 21.31 -5.12
CA SER A 64 9.74 20.95 -5.24
C SER A 64 10.24 21.44 -6.59
N ASN A 65 10.90 22.60 -6.62
CA ASN A 65 11.78 22.98 -7.73
C ASN A 65 12.94 22.00 -7.75
N ARG A 66 12.80 20.92 -8.53
CA ARG A 66 13.87 19.95 -8.73
C ARG A 66 14.86 20.60 -9.70
N CYS A 67 16.00 21.08 -9.19
CA CYS A 67 17.12 21.46 -10.05
C CYS A 67 17.53 20.24 -10.87
N ASN A 68 17.52 20.39 -12.19
CA ASN A 68 18.12 19.41 -13.09
C ASN A 68 19.63 19.44 -12.85
N LEU A 69 20.18 18.33 -12.37
CA LEU A 69 21.60 17.97 -12.50
C LEU A 69 21.81 17.29 -13.85
#